data_AF-A0A166BXB7-F1
#
_entry.id   AF-A0A166BXB7-F1
#
_cell.length_a   1.000
_cell.length_b   1.000
_cell.length_c   1.000
_cell.angle_alpha   90.00
_cell.angle_beta   90.00
_cell.angle_gamma   90.00
#
_symmetry.space_group_name_H-M   'P 1'
#
loop_
_entity.id
_entity.type
_entity.pdbx_description
1 polymer ?
#
loop_
_entity_poly.entity_id
_entity_poly.type
_entity_poly.pdbx_seq_one_letter_code
_entity_poly.pdbx_strand_id
1 'polypeptide(L)' 'MQRAMRDPEIGIMSDPIMQQILQQAQGNPGALQDHMKNPTVRGKIQKLINAGIIRTR' A
#
# COMPACT_ATOMS: atom_id res chain seq x y z
N MET A 1 0.68 -12.33 -23.52
CA MET A 1 1.32 -12.33 -22.18
C MET A 1 1.90 -10.96 -21.81
N GLN A 2 1.13 -9.86 -21.86
CA GLN A 2 1.67 -8.51 -21.61
C GLN A 2 0.71 -7.58 -20.84
N ARG A 3 -0.26 -8.14 -20.10
CA ARG A 3 -1.13 -7.33 -19.22
C ARG A 3 -0.71 -7.36 -17.76
N ALA A 4 0.15 -8.28 -17.35
CA ALA A 4 0.64 -8.38 -15.97
C ALA A 4 1.89 -7.50 -15.68
N MET A 5 2.46 -6.83 -16.68
CA MET A 5 3.66 -5.98 -16.52
C MET A 5 3.34 -4.49 -16.33
N ARG A 6 2.06 -4.11 -16.19
CA ARG A 6 1.65 -2.70 -16.25
C ARG A 6 0.72 -2.22 -15.15
N ASP A 7 0.47 -3.00 -14.11
CA ASP A 7 -0.21 -2.48 -12.93
C ASP A 7 0.83 -1.96 -11.93
N PRO A 8 1.04 -0.63 -11.83
CA PRO A 8 1.97 -0.04 -10.87
C PRO A 8 1.67 -0.49 -9.43
N GLU A 9 0.44 -0.89 -9.15
CA GLU A 9 -0.03 -1.45 -7.89
C GLU A 9 0.64 -2.77 -7.52
N ILE A 10 0.90 -3.66 -8.49
CA ILE A 10 1.59 -4.92 -8.22
C ILE A 10 3.01 -4.62 -7.71
N GLY A 11 3.70 -3.66 -8.34
CA GLY A 11 5.01 -3.21 -7.86
C GLY A 11 4.96 -2.61 -6.45
N ILE A 12 3.85 -1.96 -6.08
CA ILE A 12 3.66 -1.42 -4.73
C ILE A 12 3.38 -2.55 -3.72
N MET A 13 2.64 -3.59 -4.09
CA MET A 13 2.42 -4.76 -3.22
C MET A 13 3.69 -5.60 -3.02
N SER A 14 4.59 -5.58 -4.00
CA SER A 14 5.92 -6.21 -3.92
C SER A 14 6.93 -5.39 -3.12
N ASP A 15 6.61 -4.15 -2.72
CA ASP A 15 7.52 -3.31 -1.95
C ASP A 15 7.63 -3.84 -0.50
N PRO A 16 8.84 -4.18 -0.02
CA PRO A 16 9.05 -4.69 1.34
C PRO A 16 8.60 -3.70 2.42
N ILE A 17 8.74 -2.39 2.18
CA ILE A 17 8.28 -1.35 3.11
C ILE A 17 6.76 -1.38 3.21
N MET A 18 6.07 -1.51 2.08
CA MET A 18 4.61 -1.60 2.08
C MET A 18 4.11 -2.85 2.79
N GLN A 19 4.76 -3.99 2.57
CA GLN A 19 4.41 -5.23 3.28
C GLN A 19 4.55 -5.07 4.79
N GLN A 20 5.63 -4.44 5.25
CA GLN A 20 5.86 -4.18 6.67
C GLN A 20 4.79 -3.24 7.26
N ILE A 21 4.43 -2.17 6.54
CA ILE A 21 3.39 -1.22 6.97
C ILE A 21 2.04 -1.93 7.11
N LEU A 22 1.66 -2.78 6.14
CA LEU A 22 0.40 -3.52 6.18
C LEU A 22 0.36 -4.57 7.30
N GLN A 23 1.49 -5.19 7.62
CA GLN A 23 1.60 -6.07 8.78
C GLN A 23 1.46 -5.29 10.10
N GLN A 24 2.13 -4.14 10.23
CA GLN A 24 2.03 -3.29 11.41
C GLN A 24 0.61 -2.74 11.59
N ALA A 25 -0.06 -2.36 10.50
CA ALA A 25 -1.44 -1.86 10.51
C ALA A 25 -2.45 -2.89 11.03
N GLN A 26 -2.19 -4.19 10.85
CA GLN A 26 -3.05 -5.26 11.39
C GLN A 26 -2.99 -5.33 12.93
N GLY A 27 -1.82 -5.07 13.53
CA GLY A 27 -1.64 -5.07 14.98
C GLY A 27 -1.88 -3.71 15.64
N ASN A 28 -1.67 -2.62 14.91
CA ASN A 28 -1.83 -1.25 15.38
C ASN A 28 -2.31 -0.34 14.24
N PRO A 29 -3.61 -0.02 14.18
CA PRO A 29 -4.15 0.90 13.17
C PRO A 29 -3.50 2.29 13.19
N GLY A 30 -2.98 2.74 14.34
CA GLY A 30 -2.26 4.01 14.47
C GLY A 30 -0.94 4.05 13.71
N ALA A 31 -0.25 2.90 13.58
CA ALA A 31 1.00 2.82 12.83
C ALA A 31 0.79 3.15 11.34
N LEU A 32 -0.35 2.72 10.77
CA LEU A 32 -0.71 3.08 9.39
C LEU A 32 -0.85 4.59 9.23
N GLN A 33 -1.48 5.27 10.18
CA GLN A 33 -1.68 6.72 10.15
C GLN A 33 -0.35 7.47 10.23
N ASP A 34 0.59 6.99 11.05
CA ASP A 34 1.94 7.56 11.11
C ASP A 34 2.70 7.38 9.80
N HIS A 35 2.62 6.19 9.18
CA HIS A 35 3.23 5.93 7.88
C HIS A 35 2.61 6.77 6.76
N MET A 36 1.31 7.07 6.84
CA MET A 36 0.60 7.96 5.92
C MET A 36 1.06 9.43 6.01
N LYS A 37 1.82 9.83 7.04
CA LYS A 37 2.49 11.14 7.08
C LYS A 37 3.60 11.24 6.03
N ASN A 38 4.18 10.13 5.62
CA ASN A 38 5.16 10.10 4.54
C ASN A 38 4.44 10.21 3.18
N PRO A 39 4.73 11.25 2.36
CA PRO A 39 4.02 11.49 1.11
C PRO A 39 4.20 10.36 0.09
N THR A 40 5.34 9.67 0.11
CA THR A 40 5.63 8.52 -0.76
C THR A 40 4.75 7.32 -0.40
N VAL A 41 4.66 7.00 0.89
CA VAL A 41 3.81 5.91 1.40
C VAL A 41 2.35 6.22 1.15
N ARG A 42 1.91 7.43 1.46
CA ARG A 42 0.54 7.88 1.20
C ARG A 42 0.16 7.74 -0.26
N GLY A 43 1.03 8.16 -1.17
CA GLY A 43 0.80 8.00 -2.62
C GLY A 43 0.67 6.54 -3.04
N LYS A 44 1.47 5.65 -2.45
CA LYS A 44 1.40 4.20 -2.69
C LYS A 44 0.08 3.60 -2.18
N ILE A 45 -0.30 3.89 -0.94
CA ILE A 45 -1.55 3.41 -0.34
C ILE A 45 -2.76 3.93 -1.12
N GLN A 46 -2.78 5.20 -1.49
CA GLN A 46 -3.90 5.77 -2.26
C GLN A 46 -4.09 5.08 -3.61
N LYS A 47 -3.00 4.73 -4.31
CA LYS A 47 -3.08 3.95 -5.55
C LYS A 47 -3.70 2.57 -5.31
N LEU A 48 -3.28 1.88 -4.26
CA LEU A 48 -3.84 0.58 -3.90
C LEU A 48 -5.33 0.64 -3.51
N ILE A 49 -5.76 1.72 -2.84
CA ILE A 49 -7.18 1.96 -2.51
C ILE A 49 -7.97 2.22 -3.79
N ASN A 50 -7.47 3.11 -4.67
CA ASN A 50 -8.15 3.46 -5.93
C ASN A 50 -8.29 2.24 -6.86
N ALA A 51 -7.32 1.33 -6.84
CA ALA A 51 -7.37 0.06 -7.55
C ALA A 51 -8.24 -1.01 -6.85
N GLY A 52 -8.80 -0.72 -5.67
CA GLY A 52 -9.65 -1.63 -4.92
C GLY A 52 -8.90 -2.79 -4.25
N ILE A 53 -7.57 -2.74 -4.20
CA ILE A 53 -6.70 -3.78 -3.66
C ILE A 53 -6.68 -3.73 -2.13
N ILE A 54 -6.61 -2.53 -1.57
CA ILE A 54 -6.64 -2.32 -0.11
C ILE A 54 -7.94 -1.62 0.26
N ARG A 55 -8.54 -2.07 1.36
CA ARG A 55 -9.68 -1.42 2.00
C ARG A 55 -9.27 -0.93 3.38
N THR A 56 -9.13 0.38 3.53
CA THR A 56 -9.12 1.03 4.83
C THR A 56 -10.57 1.10 5.31
N ARG A 57 -10.94 0.27 6.30
CA ARG A 57 -12.26 0.35 6.96
C ARG A 57 -12.23 1.44 8.02
#